data_AF-A0A847VCA9-F1
#
_entry.id   AF-A0A847VCA9-F1
#
_cell.length_a   1.000
_cell.length_b   1.000
_cell.length_c   1.000
_cell.angle_alpha   90.00
_cell.angle_beta   90.00
_cell.angle_gamma   90.00
#
_symmetry.space_group_name_H-M   'P 1'
#
loop_
_entity.id
_entity.type
_entity.pdbx_description
1 polymer ?
#
loop_
_entity_poly.entity_id
_entity_poly.type
_entity_poly.pdbx_seq_one_letter_code
_entity_poly.pdbx_strand_id
1 'polypeptide(L)' 'MDDVRPIRLLDPAGETRVCPDCGYGRGFHVTLLPFDDVGGRPVVLCCPECGARFDLGWRIRL' A
#
# COMPACT_ATOMS: atom_id res chain seq x y z
N MET A 1 9.09 -19.74 2.67
CA MET A 1 8.41 -19.58 1.36
C MET A 1 7.52 -18.36 1.52
N ASP A 2 8.11 -17.20 1.35
CA ASP A 2 7.48 -15.90 1.58
C ASP A 2 6.50 -15.61 0.44
N ASP A 3 5.20 -15.77 0.69
CA ASP A 3 4.12 -15.42 -0.24
C ASP A 3 3.93 -13.89 -0.28
N VAL A 4 4.91 -13.23 -0.87
CA VAL A 4 5.04 -11.78 -0.92
C VAL A 4 4.25 -11.28 -2.14
N ARG A 5 2.92 -11.13 -1.98
CA ARG A 5 1.97 -10.69 -3.04
C ARG A 5 2.36 -9.39 -3.73
N PRO A 6 2.38 -9.26 -5.07
CA PRO A 6 2.89 -8.05 -5.73
C PRO A 6 2.21 -6.76 -5.25
N ILE A 7 2.97 -5.66 -5.22
CA ILE A 7 2.45 -4.32 -4.90
C ILE A 7 1.74 -3.79 -6.14
N ARG A 8 0.49 -3.35 -6.00
CA ARG A 8 -0.32 -2.80 -7.09
C ARG A 8 -0.49 -1.30 -6.92
N LEU A 9 -0.40 -0.56 -8.02
CA LEU A 9 -0.76 0.85 -8.03
C LEU A 9 -2.28 0.97 -7.84
N LEU A 10 -2.69 1.80 -6.88
CA LEU A 10 -4.08 2.12 -6.63
C LEU A 10 -4.27 3.63 -6.79
N ASP A 11 -5.28 4.03 -7.56
CA ASP A 11 -5.64 5.43 -7.72
C ASP A 11 -6.29 5.95 -6.42
N PRO A 12 -5.74 6.98 -5.75
CA PRO A 12 -6.29 7.53 -4.52
C PRO A 12 -7.57 8.36 -4.72
N ALA A 13 -8.09 8.51 -5.94
CA ALA A 13 -9.30 9.30 -6.22
C ALA A 13 -10.60 8.78 -5.53
N GLY A 14 -10.56 7.61 -4.88
CA GLY A 14 -11.69 6.98 -4.18
C GLY A 14 -11.53 6.84 -2.65
N GLU A 15 -12.42 6.07 -2.02
CA GLU A 15 -12.36 5.74 -0.59
C GLU A 15 -11.18 4.79 -0.29
N THR A 16 -10.15 5.30 0.40
CA THR A 16 -8.90 4.58 0.67
C THR A 16 -8.94 3.75 1.95
N ARG A 17 -10.07 3.69 2.68
CA ARG A 17 -10.24 2.83 3.87
C ARG A 17 -10.76 1.43 3.54
N VAL A 18 -11.25 1.21 2.32
CA VAL A 18 -11.82 -0.07 1.88
C VAL A 18 -10.85 -0.82 0.97
N CYS A 19 -10.60 -2.09 1.28
CA CYS A 19 -9.82 -2.96 0.41
C CYS A 19 -10.58 -3.28 -0.89
N PRO A 20 -10.03 -2.96 -2.08
CA PRO A 20 -10.69 -3.26 -3.34
C PRO A 20 -10.74 -4.76 -3.67
N ASP A 21 -9.91 -5.58 -3.01
CA ASP A 21 -9.87 -7.03 -3.25
C ASP A 21 -10.87 -7.81 -2.41
N CYS A 22 -11.03 -7.45 -1.12
CA CYS A 22 -11.83 -8.23 -0.17
C CYS A 22 -12.93 -7.44 0.54
N GLY A 23 -13.01 -6.12 0.35
CA GLY A 23 -14.02 -5.27 0.99
C GLY A 23 -13.72 -4.86 2.43
N TYR A 24 -12.55 -5.19 2.98
CA TYR A 24 -12.18 -4.80 4.35
C TYR A 24 -12.22 -3.27 4.54
N GLY A 25 -13.09 -2.78 5.42
CA GLY A 25 -13.38 -1.33 5.55
C GLY A 25 -12.78 -0.61 6.77
N ARG A 26 -11.84 -1.22 7.50
CA ARG A 26 -11.25 -0.63 8.72
C ARG A 26 -9.84 -0.07 8.51
N GLY A 27 -9.48 0.26 7.27
CA GLY A 27 -8.17 0.79 6.91
C GLY A 27 -7.09 -0.28 6.71
N PHE A 28 -5.84 0.17 6.65
CA PHE A 28 -4.69 -0.63 6.22
C PHE A 28 -3.50 -0.50 7.19
N HIS A 29 -2.66 -1.53 7.25
CA HIS A 29 -1.31 -1.39 7.82
C HIS A 29 -0.43 -0.60 6.85
N VAL A 30 0.49 0.20 7.39
CA VAL A 30 1.41 1.02 6.59
C VAL A 30 2.81 0.42 6.68
N THR A 31 3.43 0.21 5.52
CA THR A 31 4.84 -0.20 5.39
C THR A 31 5.60 0.84 4.58
N LEU A 32 6.79 1.20 5.05
CA LEU A 32 7.68 2.12 4.34
C LEU A 32 8.77 1.33 3.64
N LEU A 33 8.80 1.42 2.31
CA LEU A 33 9.84 0.77 1.52
C LEU A 33 11.18 1.55 1.58
N PRO A 34 12.28 0.96 1.10
CA PRO A 34 13.53 1.68 0.88
C PRO A 34 13.35 2.90 -0.03
N PHE A 35 14.35 3.78 -0.07
CA PHE A 35 14.33 4.94 -0.96
C PHE A 35 14.15 4.50 -2.41
N ASP A 36 13.30 5.23 -3.13
CA ASP A 36 13.16 5.14 -4.58
C ASP A 36 14.18 6.02 -5.30
N ASP A 37 14.19 5.95 -6.63
CA ASP A 37 15.14 6.68 -7.49
C ASP A 37 15.04 8.21 -7.38
N VAL A 38 13.95 8.73 -6.79
CA VAL A 38 13.72 10.17 -6.56
C VAL A 38 13.94 10.59 -5.11
N GLY A 39 14.59 9.73 -4.32
CA GLY A 39 15.00 9.99 -2.94
C GLY A 39 13.84 10.06 -1.94
N GLY A 40 12.65 9.55 -2.30
CA GLY A 40 11.52 9.40 -1.39
C GLY A 40 11.40 7.97 -0.89
N ARG A 41 10.81 7.76 0.29
CA ARG A 41 10.42 6.40 0.73
C ARG A 41 8.96 6.14 0.35
N PRO A 42 8.67 5.14 -0.52
CA PRO A 42 7.30 4.78 -0.86
C PRO A 42 6.52 4.30 0.37
N VAL A 43 5.27 4.77 0.47
CA VAL A 43 4.31 4.34 1.49
C VAL A 43 3.38 3.31 0.88
N VAL A 44 3.46 2.08 1.37
CA VAL A 44 2.65 0.95 0.88
C VAL A 44 1.59 0.59 1.92
N LEU A 45 0.35 0.46 1.47
CA LEU A 45 -0.77 -0.01 2.27
C LEU A 45 -0.90 -1.53 2.17
N CYS A 46 -1.01 -2.21 3.30
CA CYS A 46 -1.18 -3.65 3.37
C CYS A 46 -2.52 -4.00 4.03
N CYS A 47 -3.36 -4.76 3.33
CA CYS A 47 -4.65 -5.20 3.85
C CYS A 47 -4.41 -6.27 4.93
N PRO A 48 -4.91 -6.09 6.16
CA PRO A 48 -4.71 -7.07 7.23
C PRO A 48 -5.52 -8.36 7.03
N GLU A 49 -6.57 -8.32 6.21
CA GLU A 49 -7.45 -9.47 5.98
C GLU A 49 -6.93 -10.36 4.85
N CYS A 50 -6.69 -9.80 3.67
CA CYS A 50 -6.26 -10.58 2.51
C CYS A 50 -4.77 -10.46 2.20
N GLY A 51 -4.00 -9.59 2.86
CA GLY A 51 -2.57 -9.39 2.59
C GLY A 51 -2.28 -8.66 1.27
N ALA A 52 -3.29 -8.12 0.57
CA ALA A 52 -3.09 -7.32 -0.62
C ALA A 52 -2.27 -6.05 -0.31
N ARG A 53 -1.40 -5.65 -1.25
CA ARG A 53 -0.48 -4.53 -1.09
C ARG A 53 -0.71 -3.47 -2.17
N PHE A 54 -0.82 -2.22 -1.74
CA PHE A 54 -1.17 -1.10 -2.60
C PHE A 54 -0.16 0.04 -2.46
N ASP A 55 0.32 0.55 -3.58
CA ASP A 55 1.07 1.80 -3.66
C ASP A 55 0.12 2.89 -4.18
N LEU A 56 0.02 3.99 -3.43
CA LEU A 56 -0.77 5.18 -3.81
C LEU A 56 0.09 6.27 -4.47
N GLY A 57 1.36 5.99 -4.74
CA GLY A 57 2.35 6.96 -5.20
C GLY A 57 2.86 7.91 -4.11
N TRP A 58 2.45 7.69 -2.86
CA TRP A 58 2.86 8.49 -1.71
C TRP A 58 4.32 8.25 -1.37
N ARG A 59 5.05 9.34 -1.17
CA ARG A 59 6.47 9.36 -0.83
C ARG A 59 6.69 10.25 0.36
N ILE A 60 7.34 9.73 1.40
CA ILE A 60 7.84 10.57 2.49
C ILE A 60 9.29 10.96 2.21
N ARG A 61 9.64 12.21 2.53
CA ARG A 61 11.01 12.72 2.57
C ARG A 61 11.29 13.12 4.01
N LEU A 62 12.42 12.68 4.54
CA LEU A 62 12.92 13.02 5.88
C LEU A 62 13.99 14.10 5.75
#